data_AF-A0A3N5KVA8-F1
#
_entry.id   AF-A0A3N5KVA8-F1
#
_cell.length_a   1.000
_cell.length_b   1.000
_cell.length_c   1.000
_cell.angle_alpha   90.00
_cell.angle_beta   90.00
_cell.angle_gamma   90.00
#
_symmetry.space_group_name_H-M   'P 1'
#
loop_
_entity.id
_entity.type
_entity.pdbx_description
1 polymer ?
#
loop_
_entity_poly.entity_id
_entity_poly.type
_entity_poly.pdbx_seq_one_letter_code
_entity_poly.pdbx_strand_id
1 'polypeptide(L)' 'MSLEDTKVKRAFQGLARDGRARILTKHVVRPSAEEVRVNAASRSSRLRALLLV' A
#
# COMPACT_ATOMS: atom_id res chain seq x y z
N MET A 1 -1.20 -2.05 12.21
CA MET A 1 -1.06 -2.28 10.74
C MET A 1 -0.89 -3.79 10.55
N SER A 2 -1.52 -4.42 9.55
CA SER A 2 -1.41 -5.88 9.37
C SER A 2 0.06 -6.29 9.18
N LEU A 3 0.39 -7.53 9.53
CA LEU A 3 1.73 -8.10 9.33
C LEU A 3 2.13 -8.06 7.84
N GLU A 4 1.18 -8.34 6.95
CA GLU A 4 1.40 -8.32 5.49
C GLU A 4 1.68 -6.91 4.97
N ASP A 5 0.85 -5.93 5.33
CA ASP A 5 1.05 -4.52 4.93
C ASP A 5 2.39 -3.98 5.45
N THR A 6 2.84 -4.45 6.62
CA THR A 6 4.16 -4.10 7.17
C THR A 6 5.30 -4.68 6.35
N LYS A 7 5.20 -5.94 5.89
CA LYS A 7 6.19 -6.55 4.99
C LYS A 7 6.28 -5.78 3.68
N VAL A 8 5.14 -5.47 3.05
CA VAL A 8 5.10 -4.69 1.79
C VAL A 8 5.72 -3.31 1.98
N LYS A 9 5.36 -2.58 3.04
CA LYS A 9 5.93 -1.26 3.36
C LYS A 9 7.46 -1.33 3.45
N ARG A 10 8.00 -2.29 4.20
CA ARG A 10 9.44 -2.43 4.42
C ARG A 10 10.17 -2.77 3.13
N ALA A 11 9.63 -3.69 2.32
CA ALA A 11 10.20 -4.05 1.02
C ALA A 11 10.24 -2.83 0.06
N PHE A 12 9.15 -2.07 -0.03
CA PHE A 12 9.07 -0.89 -0.88
C PHE A 12 10.06 0.20 -0.44
N GLN A 13 10.21 0.39 0.88
CA GLN A 13 11.21 1.30 1.42
C GLN A 13 12.64 0.84 1.14
N GLY A 14 12.91 -0.47 1.17
CA GLY A 14 14.21 -1.03 0.75
C GLY A 14 14.53 -0.67 -0.70
N LEU A 15 13.63 -1.02 -1.62
CA LEU A 15 13.80 -0.73 -3.05
C LEU A 15 14.00 0.76 -3.33
N ALA A 16 13.29 1.64 -2.62
CA ALA A 16 13.44 3.07 -2.78
C ALA A 16 14.77 3.61 -2.22
N ARG A 17 15.26 3.06 -1.11
CA ARG A 17 16.58 3.40 -0.57
C ARG A 17 17.71 2.95 -1.49
N ASP A 18 17.55 1.81 -2.13
CA ASP A 18 18.51 1.26 -3.09
C ASP A 18 18.47 1.99 -4.44
N GLY A 19 17.60 3.00 -4.60
CA GLY A 19 17.45 3.76 -5.85
C GLY A 19 16.74 3.00 -6.97
N ARG A 20 16.19 1.81 -6.69
CA ARG A 20 15.56 0.89 -7.66
C ARG A 20 14.07 1.13 -7.86
N ALA A 21 13.47 1.98 -7.03
CA ALA A 21 12.06 2.30 -7.13
C ALA A 21 11.74 3.69 -6.57
N ARG A 22 10.64 4.28 -7.05
CA ARG A 22 10.03 5.48 -6.48
C ARG A 22 8.69 5.15 -5.87
N ILE A 23 8.50 5.44 -4.59
CA ILE A 23 7.22 5.25 -3.90
C ILE A 23 6.22 6.30 -4.40
N LEU A 24 5.06 5.85 -4.88
CA LEU A 24 4.01 6.73 -5.41
C LEU A 24 3.01 7.15 -4.32
N THR A 25 2.79 6.27 -3.34
CA THR A 25 1.81 6.49 -2.26
C THR A 25 2.53 6.80 -0.95
N LYS A 26 2.60 8.08 -0.57
CA LYS A 26 3.19 8.51 0.73
C LYS A 26 2.46 7.89 1.92
N HIS A 27 1.13 7.88 1.87
CA HIS A 27 0.27 7.19 2.82
C HIS A 27 -0.45 6.04 2.10
N VAL A 28 -0.80 4.99 2.85
CA VAL A 28 -1.55 3.85 2.30
C VAL A 28 -2.92 4.32 1.83
N VAL A 29 -3.32 3.90 0.63
CA VAL A 29 -4.66 4.18 0.11
C VAL A 29 -5.63 3.17 0.72
N ARG A 30 -6.78 3.67 1.18
CA ARG A 30 -7.83 2.90 1.87
C ARG A 30 -9.12 2.98 1.05
N PRO A 31 -10.01 1.99 1.17
CA PRO A 31 -11.31 2.03 0.51
C PRO A 31 -12.14 3.22 1.04
N SER A 32 -13.05 3.72 0.22
CA SER A 32 -14.03 4.71 0.66
C SER A 32 -15.12 4.06 1.53
N ALA A 33 -15.88 4.85 2.28
CA ALA A 33 -17.02 4.34 3.05
C ALA A 33 -18.08 3.70 2.14
N GLU A 34 -18.30 4.27 0.96
CA GLU A 34 -19.21 3.71 -0.04
C GLU A 34 -18.73 2.36 -0.58
N GLU A 35 -17.43 2.24 -0.87
CA GLU A 35 -16.85 0.98 -1.34
C GLU A 35 -17.00 -0.11 -0.28
N VAL A 36 -16.76 0.20 0.99
CA VAL A 36 -16.96 -0.77 2.09
C VAL A 36 -18.42 -1.18 2.23
N ARG A 37 -19.36 -0.25 2.01
CA ARG A 37 -20.80 -0.53 2.04
C ARG A 37 -21.22 -1.48 0.92
N VAL A 38 -20.70 -1.30 -0.29
CA VAL A 38 -21.01 -2.14 -1.45
C VAL A 38 -20.21 -3.46 -1.44
N ASN A 39 -18.99 -3.43 -0.88
CA ASN A 39 -18.08 -4.57 -0.79
C ASN A 39 -17.43 -4.63 0.60
N ALA A 40 -18.06 -5.38 1.51
CA ALA A 40 -17.57 -5.54 2.88
C ALA A 40 -16.15 -6.15 2.97
N ALA A 41 -15.74 -6.95 1.98
CA ALA A 41 -14.39 -7.53 1.93
C ALA A 41 -13.30 -6.46 1.73
N SER A 42 -13.62 -5.31 1.11
CA SER A 42 -12.68 -4.21 0.92
C SER A 42 -12.25 -3.54 2.23
N ARG A 43 -12.99 -3.68 3.35
CA ARG A 43 -12.75 -2.93 4.61
C ARG A 43 -11.30 -2.96 5.12
N SER A 44 -10.61 -4.08 4.93
CA SER A 44 -9.23 -4.30 5.38
C SER A 44 -8.19 -4.06 4.28
N SER A 45 -8.60 -3.76 3.05
CA SER A 45 -7.70 -3.54 1.92
C SER A 45 -6.79 -2.35 2.15
N ARG A 46 -5.54 -2.49 1.69
CA ARG A 46 -4.47 -1.51 1.83
C ARG A 46 -3.69 -1.48 0.53
N LEU A 47 -3.79 -0.40 -0.22
CA LEU A 47 -3.10 -0.25 -1.49
C LEU A 47 -1.82 0.58 -1.30
N ARG A 48 -0.71 0.04 -1.80
CA ARG A 48 0.59 0.70 -1.90
C ARG A 48 1.08 0.57 -3.33
N ALA A 49 1.65 1.63 -3.87
CA ALA A 49 2.19 1.63 -5.23
C ALA A 49 3.62 2.18 -5.27
N LEU A 50 4.42 1.61 -6.16
CA LEU A 50 5.75 2.07 -6.52
C LEU A 50 5.92 2.02 -8.04
N LEU A 51 6.92 2.75 -8.53
CA LEU A 51 7.42 2.68 -9.90
C LEU A 51 8.84 2.13 -9.85
N LEU A 52 9.16 1.10 -10.62
CA LEU A 52 10.53 0.61 -10.78
C LEU A 52 11.35 1.60 -11.61
N VAL A 53 12.63 1.73 -11.27
CA VAL A 53 13.62 2.59 -11.92
C VAL A 53 14.67 1.72 -12.58
#